data_AF-A3V1S5-F1
#
_entry.id   AF-A3V1S5-F1
#
_cell.length_a   1.000
_cell.length_b   1.000
_cell.length_c   1.000
_cell.angle_alpha   90.00
_cell.angle_beta   90.00
_cell.angle_gamma   90.00
#
_symmetry.space_group_name_H-M   'P 1'
#
loop_
_entity.id
_entity.type
_entity.pdbx_description
1 polymer ?
#
loop_
_entity_poly.entity_id
_entity_poly.type
_entity_poly.pdbx_seq_one_letter_code
_entity_poly.pdbx_strand_id
1 'polypeptide(L)'
;MGFFDKFHRDGGGDFTILLIGSSRYINFLSGVFSIPAYSNIESLPPKVKIIEPEKIGLPADKKILVLTQYKARDPYSAVKGVESFLTLPRSFLFIYPSGLREALEDECIVIEGKTSKLHKISRKSTVSSLPSKSSMIKSASKSVKSFAEYALASEVMSDRKTMGMMLRSLNSASLAANSSDSETQLITLWSAFEALLPAPSKDDGKHVRIVHFNKLIVPCVARKYLLSKFQNCFSVCAASVGGSFQKVLDDHGAGASPAERLGSILIGEPAYQKMLMKSLADSPLLMNRVWSLQRVLLNPKDGLGKTTTHESRVSWQVNRIYRERNDIVHSGSRSPFIAPLVENAFLYYRLVIRSLEDAFTRYNVYEPHSALQLISGQHSDAKDAIGQMLSNHKLNDEQKQLAFFKFVFQDQA
;
A
#
# COMPACT_ATOMS: atom_id res chain seq x y z
N MET A 1 -12.29 -13.84 20.89
CA MET A 1 -12.89 -12.52 20.61
C MET A 1 -12.91 -12.36 19.10
N GLY A 2 -14.09 -12.18 18.51
CA GLY A 2 -14.26 -12.04 17.07
C GLY A 2 -13.71 -10.70 16.58
N PHE A 3 -13.25 -10.66 15.34
CA PHE A 3 -12.74 -9.46 14.68
C PHE A 3 -13.69 -8.25 14.78
N PHE A 4 -15.01 -8.48 14.76
CA PHE A 4 -16.03 -7.42 14.83
C PHE A 4 -16.36 -6.93 16.23
N ASP A 5 -15.92 -7.65 17.27
CA ASP A 5 -16.10 -7.22 18.66
C ASP A 5 -15.35 -5.89 18.93
N LYS A 6 -14.46 -5.50 18.01
CA LYS A 6 -13.58 -4.34 18.08
C LYS A 6 -14.20 -3.06 17.52
N PHE A 7 -15.16 -3.16 16.60
CA PHE A 7 -15.85 -2.02 15.98
C PHE A 7 -17.12 -1.58 16.75
N HIS A 8 -17.31 -2.04 17.98
CA HIS A 8 -18.48 -1.73 18.79
C HIS A 8 -18.61 -0.24 19.10
N ARG A 9 -19.83 0.28 19.04
CA ARG A 9 -20.17 1.58 19.63
C ARG A 9 -20.76 1.36 21.03
N ASP A 10 -20.24 2.09 22.01
CA ASP A 10 -20.72 2.02 23.39
C ASP A 10 -22.21 2.41 23.47
N GLY A 11 -23.00 1.51 24.07
CA GLY A 11 -24.45 1.62 24.25
C GLY A 11 -25.25 1.18 23.02
N GLY A 12 -25.76 -0.06 23.03
CA GLY A 12 -26.50 -0.59 21.88
C GLY A 12 -26.99 -2.03 22.00
N GLY A 13 -28.01 -2.39 21.21
CA GLY A 13 -28.46 -3.77 21.01
C GLY A 13 -27.47 -4.58 20.17
N ASP A 14 -27.58 -5.91 20.23
CA ASP A 14 -26.75 -6.82 19.42
C ASP A 14 -27.40 -7.02 18.05
N PHE A 15 -26.62 -6.89 16.98
CA PHE A 15 -27.05 -7.09 15.61
C PHE A 15 -26.21 -8.16 14.90
N THR A 16 -26.83 -8.92 14.00
CA THR A 16 -26.14 -9.77 13.03
C THR A 16 -26.34 -9.20 11.64
N ILE A 17 -25.26 -9.03 10.88
CA ILE A 17 -25.29 -8.38 9.57
C ILE A 17 -24.83 -9.40 8.53
N LEU A 18 -25.60 -9.55 7.46
CA LEU A 18 -25.31 -10.40 6.32
C LEU A 18 -24.96 -9.51 5.12
N LEU A 19 -23.75 -9.67 4.61
CA LEU A 19 -23.31 -9.03 3.37
C LEU A 19 -23.29 -10.07 2.25
N ILE A 20 -23.94 -9.76 1.13
CA ILE A 20 -24.00 -10.63 -0.04
C ILE A 20 -23.08 -10.08 -1.10
N GLY A 21 -22.32 -10.94 -1.78
CA GLY A 21 -21.46 -10.52 -2.88
C GLY A 21 -20.84 -11.67 -3.64
N SER A 22 -20.01 -11.35 -4.64
CA SER A 22 -19.34 -12.35 -5.47
C SER A 22 -18.48 -13.29 -4.63
N SER A 23 -18.49 -14.58 -4.97
CA SER A 23 -17.68 -15.60 -4.30
C SER A 23 -16.21 -15.19 -4.15
N ARG A 24 -15.64 -14.55 -5.18
CA ARG A 24 -14.24 -14.11 -5.19
C ARG A 24 -13.94 -13.03 -4.15
N TYR A 25 -14.83 -12.03 -4.01
CA TYR A 25 -14.64 -10.94 -3.06
C TYR A 25 -14.95 -11.38 -1.62
N ILE A 26 -15.99 -12.19 -1.41
CA ILE A 26 -16.33 -12.74 -0.09
C ILE A 26 -15.24 -13.66 0.45
N ASN A 27 -14.67 -14.54 -0.39
CA ASN A 27 -13.54 -15.38 0.02
C ASN A 27 -12.31 -14.55 0.39
N PHE A 28 -12.07 -13.42 -0.30
CA PHE A 28 -11.01 -12.49 0.07
C PHE A 28 -11.25 -11.86 1.45
N LEU A 29 -12.44 -11.33 1.72
CA LEU A 29 -12.78 -10.76 3.03
C LEU A 29 -12.68 -11.82 4.14
N SER A 30 -13.18 -13.03 3.87
CA SER A 30 -13.10 -14.16 4.79
C SER A 30 -11.67 -14.55 5.12
N GLY A 31 -10.79 -14.67 4.11
CA GLY A 31 -9.39 -15.05 4.30
C GLY A 31 -8.54 -13.99 4.97
N VAL A 32 -8.80 -12.69 4.71
CA VAL A 32 -8.02 -11.59 5.30
C VAL A 32 -8.42 -11.32 6.75
N PHE A 33 -9.72 -11.37 7.05
CA PHE A 33 -10.24 -10.95 8.36
C PHE A 33 -10.74 -12.12 9.23
N SER A 34 -10.57 -13.36 8.76
CA SER A 34 -11.04 -14.59 9.43
C SER A 34 -12.55 -14.55 9.73
N ILE A 35 -13.31 -13.98 8.81
CA ILE A 35 -14.77 -13.83 8.94
C ILE A 35 -15.43 -15.03 8.26
N PRO A 36 -16.42 -15.68 8.90
CA PRO A 36 -17.06 -16.84 8.29
C PRO A 36 -17.88 -16.43 7.06
N ALA A 37 -17.66 -17.18 5.97
CA ALA A 37 -18.35 -17.03 4.70
C ALA A 37 -19.14 -18.30 4.37
N TYR A 38 -20.34 -18.14 3.85
CA TYR A 38 -21.29 -19.21 3.63
C TYR A 38 -21.79 -19.17 2.19
N SER A 39 -21.96 -20.35 1.60
CA SER A 39 -22.51 -20.48 0.24
C SER A 39 -24.03 -20.53 0.26
N ASN A 40 -24.63 -20.92 1.39
CA ASN A 40 -26.07 -21.22 1.50
C ASN A 40 -26.63 -20.63 2.80
N ILE A 41 -27.88 -20.20 2.79
CA ILE A 41 -28.58 -19.72 3.99
C ILE A 41 -28.71 -20.84 5.04
N GLU A 42 -28.90 -22.08 4.60
CA GLU A 42 -29.02 -23.26 5.47
C GLU A 42 -27.72 -23.59 6.23
N SER A 43 -26.58 -23.14 5.71
CA SER A 43 -25.28 -23.33 6.35
C SER A 43 -24.96 -22.27 7.42
N LEU A 44 -25.85 -21.29 7.62
CA LEU A 44 -25.68 -20.25 8.62
C LEU A 44 -25.70 -20.82 10.05
N PRO A 45 -24.94 -20.22 10.98
CA PRO A 45 -24.85 -20.75 12.34
C PRO A 45 -26.22 -20.70 13.03
N PRO A 46 -26.54 -21.68 13.90
CA PRO A 46 -27.88 -21.84 14.52
C PRO A 46 -28.33 -20.65 15.39
N LYS A 47 -27.40 -19.75 15.76
CA LYS A 47 -27.69 -18.49 16.46
C LYS A 47 -28.31 -17.42 15.54
N VAL A 48 -28.28 -17.60 14.23
CA VAL A 48 -28.89 -16.70 13.24
C VAL A 48 -30.28 -17.25 12.90
N LYS A 49 -31.27 -16.98 13.77
CA LYS A 49 -32.67 -17.34 13.49
C LYS A 49 -33.24 -16.39 12.45
N ILE A 50 -33.35 -16.86 11.20
CA ILE A 50 -34.00 -16.11 10.13
C ILE A 50 -35.46 -16.52 10.08
N ILE A 51 -36.36 -15.57 10.29
CA ILE A 51 -37.80 -15.83 10.37
C ILE A 51 -38.37 -16.16 8.96
N GLU A 52 -37.69 -15.80 7.87
CA GLU A 52 -38.14 -16.03 6.48
C GLU A 52 -36.96 -16.21 5.49
N PRO A 53 -36.32 -17.41 5.42
CA PRO A 53 -35.13 -17.64 4.58
C PRO A 53 -35.42 -17.52 3.07
N GLU A 54 -36.66 -17.79 2.64
CA GLU A 54 -37.09 -17.74 1.23
C GLU A 54 -37.00 -16.32 0.63
N LYS A 55 -37.07 -15.26 1.44
CA LYS A 55 -37.03 -13.86 0.96
C LYS A 55 -35.62 -13.32 0.70
N ILE A 56 -34.59 -14.12 0.96
CA ILE A 56 -33.18 -13.69 0.86
C ILE A 56 -32.54 -14.10 -0.48
N GLY A 57 -33.00 -15.19 -1.11
CA GLY A 57 -32.65 -15.64 -2.46
C GLY A 57 -31.19 -15.42 -2.88
N LEU A 58 -30.30 -16.40 -2.71
CA LEU A 58 -28.91 -16.29 -3.16
C LEU A 58 -28.71 -16.87 -4.57
N PRO A 59 -28.19 -16.08 -5.54
CA PRO A 59 -27.67 -16.60 -6.79
C PRO A 59 -26.47 -17.54 -6.57
N ALA A 60 -26.31 -18.55 -7.43
CA ALA A 60 -25.29 -19.61 -7.30
C ALA A 60 -23.83 -19.11 -7.31
N ASP A 61 -23.57 -17.91 -7.82
CA ASP A 61 -22.23 -17.29 -7.90
C ASP A 61 -21.89 -16.39 -6.69
N LYS A 62 -22.84 -16.16 -5.79
CA LYS A 62 -22.70 -15.29 -4.62
C LYS A 62 -22.50 -16.06 -3.32
N LYS A 63 -21.91 -15.39 -2.34
CA LYS A 63 -21.72 -15.90 -0.97
C LYS A 63 -22.19 -14.86 0.04
N ILE A 64 -22.44 -15.32 1.26
CA ILE A 64 -22.80 -14.50 2.42
C ILE A 64 -21.59 -14.39 3.34
N LEU A 65 -21.23 -13.16 3.71
CA LEU A 65 -20.34 -12.87 4.84
C LEU A 65 -21.21 -12.56 6.06
N VAL A 66 -20.97 -13.24 7.18
CA VAL A 66 -21.79 -13.10 8.39
C VAL A 66 -21.01 -12.39 9.49
N LEU A 67 -21.56 -11.27 9.95
CA LEU A 67 -21.00 -10.47 11.03
C LEU A 67 -21.92 -10.61 12.24
N THR A 68 -21.53 -11.44 13.21
CA THR A 68 -22.34 -11.68 14.42
C THR A 68 -21.98 -10.73 15.54
N GLN A 69 -22.93 -10.49 16.46
CA GLN A 69 -22.73 -9.78 17.73
C GLN A 69 -22.28 -8.32 17.62
N TYR A 70 -22.61 -7.64 16.53
CA TYR A 70 -22.25 -6.23 16.34
C TYR A 70 -23.09 -5.32 17.24
N LYS A 71 -22.46 -4.60 18.18
CA LYS A 71 -23.15 -3.63 19.06
C LYS A 71 -23.33 -2.27 18.39
N ALA A 72 -24.59 -1.85 18.26
CA ALA A 72 -24.96 -0.55 17.72
C ALA A 72 -26.23 0.00 18.39
N ARG A 73 -26.52 1.29 18.23
CA ARG A 73 -27.75 1.90 18.79
C ARG A 73 -29.01 1.44 18.07
N ASP A 74 -28.90 1.21 16.77
CA ASP A 74 -29.99 0.92 15.85
C ASP A 74 -29.45 0.18 14.60
N PRO A 75 -30.32 -0.46 13.79
CA PRO A 75 -29.91 -1.17 12.58
C PRO A 75 -29.10 -0.33 11.58
N TYR A 76 -29.41 0.96 11.40
CA TYR A 76 -28.68 1.83 10.46
C TYR A 76 -27.28 2.18 10.98
N SER A 77 -27.16 2.45 12.28
CA SER A 77 -25.86 2.60 12.93
C SER A 77 -25.00 1.34 12.80
N ALA A 78 -25.61 0.16 12.83
CA ALA A 78 -24.93 -1.12 12.62
C ALA A 78 -24.35 -1.21 11.19
N VAL A 79 -25.15 -0.88 10.17
CA VAL A 79 -24.71 -0.81 8.77
C VAL A 79 -23.61 0.23 8.57
N LYS A 80 -23.75 1.44 9.15
CA LYS A 80 -22.73 2.50 9.07
C LYS A 80 -21.39 2.04 9.67
N GLY A 81 -21.43 1.26 10.75
CA GLY A 81 -20.27 0.64 11.36
C GLY A 81 -19.59 -0.37 10.43
N VAL A 82 -20.37 -1.23 9.79
CA VAL A 82 -19.87 -2.19 8.79
C VAL A 82 -19.31 -1.50 7.56
N GLU A 83 -19.92 -0.42 7.08
CA GLU A 83 -19.38 0.38 5.97
C GLU A 83 -18.05 1.06 6.35
N SER A 84 -17.92 1.50 7.61
CA SER A 84 -16.64 1.98 8.14
C SER A 84 -15.59 0.86 8.14
N PHE A 85 -15.98 -0.37 8.46
CA PHE A 85 -15.11 -1.55 8.32
C PHE A 85 -14.75 -1.81 6.85
N LEU A 86 -15.73 -1.84 5.93
CA LEU A 86 -15.52 -2.14 4.49
C LEU A 86 -14.64 -1.10 3.79
N THR A 87 -14.49 0.08 4.38
CA THR A 87 -13.48 1.06 3.96
C THR A 87 -12.07 0.48 3.98
N LEU A 88 -11.74 -0.37 4.95
CA LEU A 88 -10.42 -1.00 5.08
C LEU A 88 -10.10 -1.94 3.90
N PRO A 89 -10.92 -2.96 3.55
CA PRO A 89 -10.69 -3.77 2.36
C PRO A 89 -10.80 -2.99 1.05
N ARG A 90 -11.66 -1.97 0.94
CA ARG A 90 -11.67 -1.05 -0.23
C ARG A 90 -10.32 -0.37 -0.39
N SER A 91 -9.77 0.12 0.70
CA SER A 91 -8.46 0.77 0.72
C SER A 91 -7.34 -0.22 0.39
N PHE A 92 -7.46 -1.49 0.78
CA PHE A 92 -6.54 -2.55 0.37
C PHE A 92 -6.53 -2.77 -1.13
N LEU A 93 -7.72 -2.86 -1.76
CA LEU A 93 -7.83 -2.98 -3.21
C LEU A 93 -7.21 -1.77 -3.93
N PHE A 94 -7.29 -0.59 -3.32
CA PHE A 94 -6.68 0.64 -3.83
C PHE A 94 -5.14 0.65 -3.70
N ILE A 95 -4.60 0.20 -2.56
CA ILE A 95 -3.14 0.17 -2.28
C ILE A 95 -2.46 -0.98 -3.04
N TYR A 96 -3.17 -2.10 -3.22
CA TYR A 96 -2.69 -3.34 -3.83
C TYR A 96 -3.62 -3.77 -4.97
N PRO A 97 -3.46 -3.20 -6.18
CA PRO A 97 -4.31 -3.52 -7.32
C PRO A 97 -4.08 -4.96 -7.75
N SER A 98 -5.00 -5.86 -7.37
CA SER A 98 -4.91 -7.30 -7.57
C SER A 98 -5.83 -7.82 -8.68
N GLY A 99 -6.49 -6.90 -9.40
CA GLY A 99 -7.59 -7.21 -10.31
C GLY A 99 -8.88 -7.64 -9.59
N LEU A 100 -8.85 -7.80 -8.26
CA LEU A 100 -10.05 -7.99 -7.44
C LEU A 100 -10.82 -6.67 -7.34
N ARG A 101 -12.13 -6.73 -7.54
CA ARG A 101 -13.04 -5.59 -7.39
C ARG A 101 -13.96 -5.85 -6.21
N GLU A 102 -14.37 -4.78 -5.53
CA GLU A 102 -15.52 -4.87 -4.63
C GLU A 102 -16.74 -5.25 -5.47
N ALA A 103 -17.40 -6.32 -5.05
CA ALA A 103 -18.59 -6.84 -5.70
C ALA A 103 -19.54 -7.34 -4.60
N LEU A 104 -19.93 -6.39 -3.73
CA LEU A 104 -20.97 -6.58 -2.73
C LEU A 104 -22.27 -5.94 -3.24
N GLU A 105 -23.39 -6.57 -2.95
CA GLU A 105 -24.73 -6.04 -3.24
C GLU A 105 -24.99 -4.75 -2.48
N ASP A 106 -25.80 -3.87 -3.05
CA ASP A 106 -26.17 -2.61 -2.40
C ASP A 106 -27.07 -2.82 -1.18
N GLU A 107 -27.80 -3.93 -1.10
CA GLU A 107 -28.63 -4.25 0.05
C GLU A 107 -27.88 -5.16 1.02
N CYS A 108 -27.88 -4.81 2.31
CA CYS A 108 -27.46 -5.70 3.38
C CYS A 108 -28.65 -6.09 4.26
N ILE A 109 -28.53 -7.25 4.90
CA ILE A 109 -29.57 -7.76 5.80
C ILE A 109 -29.07 -7.61 7.23
N VAL A 110 -29.86 -6.96 8.07
CA VAL A 110 -29.56 -6.77 9.50
C VAL A 110 -30.62 -7.49 10.32
N ILE A 111 -30.16 -8.30 11.27
CA ILE A 111 -30.99 -9.09 12.17
C ILE A 111 -30.76 -8.59 13.59
N GLU A 112 -31.82 -8.16 14.26
CA GLU A 112 -31.76 -7.78 15.68
C GLU A 112 -31.66 -9.02 16.58
N GLY A 113 -30.66 -9.08 17.44
CA GLY A 113 -30.38 -10.25 18.29
C GLY A 113 -31.48 -10.55 19.32
N LYS A 114 -32.21 -9.54 19.79
CA LYS A 114 -33.29 -9.72 20.79
C LYS A 114 -34.64 -10.06 20.17
N THR A 115 -34.98 -9.45 19.05
CA THR A 115 -36.31 -9.55 18.41
C THR A 115 -36.31 -10.50 17.21
N SER A 116 -35.12 -10.90 16.72
CA SER A 116 -34.92 -11.61 15.45
C SER A 116 -35.57 -10.91 14.25
N LYS A 117 -35.86 -9.60 14.38
CA LYS A 117 -36.49 -8.80 13.33
C LYS A 117 -35.48 -8.56 12.21
N LEU A 118 -35.94 -8.75 10.97
CA LEU A 118 -35.13 -8.61 9.77
C LEU A 118 -35.33 -7.23 9.14
N HIS A 119 -34.22 -6.57 8.84
CA HIS A 119 -34.19 -5.28 8.14
C HIS A 119 -33.34 -5.43 6.87
N LYS A 120 -33.91 -5.12 5.71
CA LYS A 120 -33.14 -4.89 4.48
C LYS A 120 -32.79 -3.41 4.42
N ILE A 121 -31.51 -3.09 4.41
CA ILE A 121 -31.02 -1.72 4.44
C ILE A 121 -30.09 -1.49 3.24
N SER A 122 -30.32 -0.40 2.52
CA SER A 122 -29.43 0.00 1.42
C SER A 122 -28.13 0.60 1.95
N ARG A 123 -27.02 0.15 1.39
CA ARG A 123 -25.66 0.64 1.60
C ARG A 123 -25.37 1.92 0.80
N LYS A 124 -26.19 2.25 -0.21
CA LYS A 124 -26.01 3.40 -1.12
C LYS A 124 -26.19 4.79 -0.47
N SER A 125 -26.61 4.84 0.80
CA SER A 125 -26.48 6.05 1.63
C SER A 125 -25.01 6.38 1.99
N THR A 126 -24.06 5.52 1.63
CA THR A 126 -22.64 5.64 1.94
C THR A 126 -21.81 5.17 0.74
N VAL A 127 -21.57 6.12 -0.18
CA VAL A 127 -20.48 6.17 -1.17
C VAL A 127 -20.33 4.97 -2.12
N SER A 128 -20.75 5.14 -3.38
CA SER A 128 -20.43 4.25 -4.49
C SER A 128 -19.04 4.53 -5.09
N SER A 129 -18.39 3.45 -5.51
CA SER A 129 -17.02 3.32 -6.02
C SER A 129 -16.84 3.50 -7.53
N LEU A 130 -15.61 3.83 -7.96
CA LEU A 130 -14.92 3.37 -9.18
C LEU A 130 -13.38 3.51 -9.00
N PRO A 131 -12.58 2.44 -8.87
CA PRO A 131 -11.13 2.58 -8.78
C PRO A 131 -10.47 2.86 -10.15
N SER A 132 -9.55 3.82 -10.14
CA SER A 132 -8.64 4.19 -11.25
C SER A 132 -7.77 3.02 -11.75
N LYS A 133 -7.55 2.99 -13.07
CA LYS A 133 -6.64 2.08 -13.78
C LYS A 133 -5.18 2.50 -13.52
N SER A 134 -4.53 1.98 -12.48
CA SER A 134 -3.06 2.00 -12.43
C SER A 134 -2.47 0.81 -11.67
N SER A 135 -1.43 0.24 -12.32
CA SER A 135 -0.44 -0.75 -11.86
C SER A 135 -0.92 -2.02 -11.13
N MET A 136 -1.02 -3.13 -11.87
CA MET A 136 -1.15 -4.48 -11.31
C MET A 136 0.05 -4.84 -10.42
N ILE A 137 -0.23 -5.39 -9.23
CA ILE A 137 0.78 -6.01 -8.36
C ILE A 137 0.44 -7.49 -8.17
N LYS A 138 1.37 -8.36 -8.53
CA LYS A 138 1.19 -9.82 -8.58
C LYS A 138 1.25 -10.53 -7.20
N SER A 139 1.45 -9.79 -6.10
CA SER A 139 1.60 -10.35 -4.74
C SER A 139 0.70 -9.67 -3.71
N ALA A 140 -0.59 -9.55 -4.01
CA ALA A 140 -1.53 -8.80 -3.18
C ALA A 140 -1.94 -9.52 -1.88
N SER A 141 -2.02 -10.85 -1.83
CA SER A 141 -2.62 -11.55 -0.66
C SER A 141 -1.78 -11.45 0.61
N LYS A 142 -0.45 -11.64 0.53
CA LYS A 142 0.45 -11.56 1.69
C LYS A 142 0.54 -10.13 2.23
N SER A 143 0.78 -9.16 1.35
CA SER A 143 0.86 -7.73 1.72
C SER A 143 -0.47 -7.18 2.24
N VAL A 144 -1.60 -7.64 1.68
CA VAL A 144 -2.91 -7.27 2.22
C VAL A 144 -3.13 -7.85 3.61
N LYS A 145 -2.66 -9.08 3.88
CA LYS A 145 -2.77 -9.70 5.20
C LYS A 145 -1.89 -9.00 6.24
N SER A 146 -0.62 -8.74 5.95
CA SER A 146 0.29 -7.99 6.85
C SER A 146 -0.20 -6.58 7.10
N PHE A 147 -0.76 -5.91 6.10
CA PHE A 147 -1.35 -4.60 6.27
C PHE A 147 -2.67 -4.63 7.06
N ALA A 148 -3.49 -5.67 6.89
CA ALA A 148 -4.67 -5.90 7.73
C ALA A 148 -4.26 -6.15 9.19
N GLU A 149 -3.26 -6.99 9.42
CA GLU A 149 -2.68 -7.22 10.73
C GLU A 149 -2.15 -5.91 11.34
N TYR A 150 -1.43 -5.08 10.57
CA TYR A 150 -0.99 -3.75 11.01
C TYR A 150 -2.15 -2.86 11.45
N ALA A 151 -3.13 -2.67 10.56
CA ALA A 151 -4.30 -1.85 10.84
C ALA A 151 -5.00 -2.33 12.12
N LEU A 152 -5.16 -3.65 12.28
CA LEU A 152 -5.86 -4.24 13.43
C LEU A 152 -5.05 -4.28 14.72
N ALA A 153 -3.75 -4.44 14.63
CA ALA A 153 -2.89 -4.51 15.80
C ALA A 153 -2.61 -3.11 16.37
N SER A 154 -2.70 -2.06 15.53
CA SER A 154 -2.74 -0.67 15.99
C SER A 154 -3.89 -0.37 16.97
N GLU A 155 -4.95 -1.18 16.97
CA GLU A 155 -6.10 -1.05 17.89
C GLU A 155 -5.88 -1.72 19.25
N VAL A 156 -5.08 -2.79 19.29
CA VAL A 156 -4.81 -3.54 20.52
C VAL A 156 -3.66 -2.91 21.32
N MET A 157 -2.70 -2.30 20.63
CA MET A 157 -1.44 -1.83 21.22
C MET A 157 -1.25 -0.30 21.19
N SER A 158 -2.12 0.45 20.50
CA SER A 158 -2.11 1.92 20.46
C SER A 158 -3.47 2.52 20.83
N ASP A 159 -3.46 3.79 21.26
CA ASP A 159 -4.67 4.59 21.55
C ASP A 159 -5.68 4.52 20.38
N ARG A 160 -7.00 4.42 20.68
CA ARG A 160 -8.10 4.41 19.69
C ARG A 160 -7.95 5.53 18.64
N LYS A 161 -7.29 6.62 19.02
CA LYS A 161 -6.93 7.76 18.17
C LYS A 161 -6.09 7.37 16.95
N THR A 162 -5.10 6.49 17.10
CA THR A 162 -4.14 6.09 16.06
C THR A 162 -4.81 5.32 14.93
N MET A 163 -5.61 4.31 15.28
CA MET A 163 -6.44 3.57 14.33
C MET A 163 -7.42 4.50 13.60
N GLY A 164 -8.06 5.41 14.35
CA GLY A 164 -8.93 6.42 13.76
C GLY A 164 -8.22 7.31 12.72
N MET A 165 -6.96 7.69 12.95
CA MET A 165 -6.16 8.46 11.99
C MET A 165 -5.91 7.66 10.71
N MET A 166 -5.47 6.41 10.87
CA MET A 166 -5.16 5.53 9.75
C MET A 166 -6.41 5.23 8.91
N LEU A 167 -7.54 4.89 9.54
CA LEU A 167 -8.80 4.66 8.84
C LEU A 167 -9.32 5.91 8.13
N ARG A 168 -9.22 7.09 8.76
CA ARG A 168 -9.59 8.37 8.10
C ARG A 168 -8.74 8.64 6.87
N SER A 169 -7.45 8.38 6.97
CA SER A 169 -6.54 8.54 5.84
C SER A 169 -6.90 7.61 4.69
N LEU A 170 -7.04 6.32 4.99
CA LEU A 170 -7.38 5.30 4.00
C LEU A 170 -8.73 5.58 3.33
N ASN A 171 -9.72 5.98 4.12
CA ASN A 171 -11.02 6.42 3.59
C ASN A 171 -10.88 7.59 2.62
N SER A 172 -10.12 8.61 3.00
CA SER A 172 -9.89 9.79 2.16
C SER A 172 -9.17 9.43 0.86
N ALA A 173 -8.17 8.55 0.90
CA ALA A 173 -7.50 8.06 -0.30
C ALA A 173 -8.45 7.24 -1.21
N SER A 174 -9.32 6.41 -0.63
CA SER A 174 -10.34 5.66 -1.36
C SER A 174 -11.35 6.60 -2.03
N LEU A 175 -11.84 7.61 -1.30
CA LEU A 175 -12.75 8.63 -1.84
C LEU A 175 -12.11 9.41 -2.99
N ALA A 176 -10.84 9.81 -2.83
CA ALA A 176 -10.08 10.43 -3.90
C ALA A 176 -10.05 9.53 -5.14
N ALA A 177 -9.71 8.25 -4.98
CA ALA A 177 -9.59 7.31 -6.10
C ALA A 177 -10.89 7.08 -6.87
N ASN A 178 -12.04 7.29 -6.22
CA ASN A 178 -13.37 7.16 -6.79
C ASN A 178 -13.92 8.46 -7.40
N SER A 179 -13.24 9.60 -7.19
CA SER A 179 -13.61 10.87 -7.83
C SER A 179 -13.24 10.86 -9.30
N SER A 180 -14.12 11.37 -10.17
CA SER A 180 -13.84 11.59 -11.60
C SER A 180 -13.10 12.90 -11.86
N ASP A 181 -13.17 13.85 -10.94
CA ASP A 181 -12.54 15.17 -11.05
C ASP A 181 -11.16 15.18 -10.37
N SER A 182 -10.15 15.73 -11.07
CA SER A 182 -8.76 15.74 -10.62
C SER A 182 -8.48 16.72 -9.48
N GLU A 183 -9.25 17.81 -9.36
CA GLU A 183 -9.12 18.74 -8.24
C GLU A 183 -9.59 18.07 -6.95
N THR A 184 -10.76 17.46 -7.01
CA THR A 184 -11.34 16.68 -5.91
C THR A 184 -10.45 15.49 -5.55
N GLN A 185 -9.87 14.79 -6.53
CA GLN A 185 -8.87 13.76 -6.29
C GLN A 185 -7.69 14.30 -5.48
N LEU A 186 -7.08 15.42 -5.92
CA LEU A 186 -5.89 15.97 -5.27
C LEU A 186 -6.17 16.45 -3.85
N ILE A 187 -7.26 17.19 -3.64
CA ILE A 187 -7.64 17.72 -2.32
C ILE A 187 -7.91 16.58 -1.35
N THR A 188 -8.74 15.62 -1.76
CA THR A 188 -9.17 14.51 -0.89
C THR A 188 -7.99 13.59 -0.58
N LEU A 189 -7.11 13.35 -1.55
CA LEU A 189 -5.90 12.57 -1.33
C LEU A 189 -4.89 13.31 -0.43
N TRP A 190 -4.77 14.63 -0.56
CA TRP A 190 -3.92 15.40 0.35
C TRP A 190 -4.45 15.37 1.79
N SER A 191 -5.76 15.40 1.99
CA SER A 191 -6.37 15.17 3.31
C SER A 191 -6.02 13.78 3.86
N ALA A 192 -5.85 12.76 3.00
CA ALA A 192 -5.34 11.46 3.41
C ALA A 192 -3.90 11.55 3.96
N PHE A 193 -3.01 12.30 3.28
CA PHE A 193 -1.67 12.56 3.80
C PHE A 193 -1.71 13.30 5.15
N GLU A 194 -2.49 14.39 5.25
CA GLU A 194 -2.59 15.18 6.49
C GLU A 194 -3.17 14.40 7.67
N ALA A 195 -4.01 13.38 7.42
CA ALA A 195 -4.52 12.50 8.46
C ALA A 195 -3.45 11.55 9.03
N LEU A 196 -2.40 11.21 8.25
CA LEU A 196 -1.29 10.34 8.69
C LEU A 196 -0.11 11.13 9.22
N LEU A 197 0.22 12.25 8.56
CA LEU A 197 1.40 13.04 8.86
C LEU A 197 1.08 13.98 10.03
N PRO A 198 1.83 13.91 11.13
CA PRO A 198 1.58 14.81 12.25
C PRO A 198 1.89 16.25 11.87
N ALA A 199 1.15 17.17 12.50
CA ALA A 199 1.49 18.57 12.41
C ALA A 199 2.86 18.82 13.07
N PRO A 200 3.69 19.73 12.53
CA PRO A 200 4.90 20.15 13.20
C PRO A 200 4.56 20.70 14.59
N SER A 201 5.38 20.38 15.60
CA SER A 201 5.21 20.89 16.97
C SER A 201 5.18 22.43 16.98
N LYS A 202 4.24 23.00 17.75
CA LYS A 202 4.10 24.47 17.88
C LYS A 202 5.28 25.11 18.61
N ASP A 203 5.97 24.35 19.46
CA ASP A 203 7.04 24.85 20.33
C ASP A 203 8.33 25.22 19.57
N ASP A 204 8.52 24.73 18.35
CA ASP A 204 9.74 24.98 17.57
C ASP A 204 9.67 26.22 16.66
N GLY A 205 8.54 26.93 16.61
CA GLY A 205 8.37 28.29 16.04
C GLY A 205 8.77 28.55 14.56
N LYS A 206 9.43 27.61 13.88
CA LYS A 206 10.13 27.82 12.59
C LYS A 206 9.88 26.73 11.56
N HIS A 207 9.11 25.68 11.85
CA HIS A 207 8.93 24.56 10.93
C HIS A 207 7.76 24.79 9.95
N VAL A 208 8.11 25.15 8.72
CA VAL A 208 7.19 25.17 7.57
C VAL A 208 6.60 23.76 7.38
N ARG A 209 5.26 23.62 7.44
CA ARG A 209 4.54 22.33 7.37
C ARG A 209 5.01 21.44 6.21
N ILE A 210 5.15 22.00 5.01
CA ILE A 210 5.58 21.24 3.83
C ILE A 210 7.03 20.74 3.94
N VAL A 211 7.91 21.47 4.64
CA VAL A 211 9.28 20.99 4.90
C VAL A 211 9.25 19.80 5.84
N HIS A 212 8.41 19.83 6.88
CA HIS A 212 8.21 18.70 7.78
C HIS A 212 7.66 17.48 7.02
N PHE A 213 6.63 17.66 6.20
CA PHE A 213 6.05 16.56 5.42
C PHE A 213 7.05 15.96 4.42
N ASN A 214 7.88 16.78 3.76
CA ASN A 214 8.94 16.28 2.90
C ASN A 214 9.91 15.35 3.65
N LYS A 215 10.29 15.68 4.88
CA LYS A 215 11.17 14.83 5.70
C LYS A 215 10.56 13.45 5.98
N LEU A 216 9.23 13.34 6.05
CA LEU A 216 8.55 12.07 6.31
C LEU A 216 8.22 11.30 5.02
N ILE A 217 7.79 11.99 3.96
CA ILE A 217 7.37 11.36 2.70
C ILE A 217 8.57 10.89 1.86
N VAL A 218 9.59 11.74 1.69
CA VAL A 218 10.70 11.48 0.76
C VAL A 218 11.44 10.18 1.08
N PRO A 219 11.81 9.88 2.35
CA PRO A 219 12.43 8.60 2.70
C PRO A 219 11.58 7.38 2.31
N CYS A 220 10.26 7.44 2.52
CA CYS A 220 9.35 6.34 2.16
C CYS A 220 9.37 6.05 0.66
N VAL A 221 9.48 7.09 -0.17
CA VAL A 221 9.50 6.97 -1.63
C VAL A 221 10.88 6.59 -2.16
N ALA A 222 11.94 7.21 -1.63
CA ALA A 222 13.29 7.13 -2.20
C ALA A 222 14.09 5.91 -1.71
N ARG A 223 13.82 5.39 -0.52
CA ARG A 223 14.62 4.33 0.13
C ARG A 223 14.82 3.10 -0.76
N LYS A 224 13.77 2.61 -1.41
CA LYS A 224 13.81 1.42 -2.28
C LYS A 224 14.01 1.77 -3.77
N TYR A 225 14.45 2.99 -4.10
CA TYR A 225 14.53 3.47 -5.49
C TYR A 225 15.43 2.60 -6.37
N LEU A 226 16.67 2.37 -5.94
CA LEU A 226 17.62 1.58 -6.74
C LEU A 226 17.14 0.14 -6.88
N LEU A 227 16.76 -0.51 -5.77
CA LEU A 227 16.19 -1.85 -5.78
C LEU A 227 14.99 -1.96 -6.74
N SER A 228 14.07 -0.98 -6.69
CA SER A 228 12.92 -0.93 -7.59
C SER A 228 13.33 -0.80 -9.07
N LYS A 229 14.43 -0.11 -9.38
CA LYS A 229 14.95 -0.06 -10.76
C LYS A 229 15.44 -1.42 -11.24
N PHE A 230 16.11 -2.19 -10.38
CA PHE A 230 16.51 -3.57 -10.69
C PHE A 230 15.31 -4.49 -10.87
N GLN A 231 14.35 -4.45 -9.94
CA GLN A 231 13.12 -5.25 -10.02
C GLN A 231 12.31 -4.97 -11.30
N ASN A 232 12.16 -3.69 -11.65
CA ASN A 232 11.48 -3.31 -12.89
C ASN A 232 12.27 -3.73 -14.13
N CYS A 233 13.60 -3.58 -14.13
CA CYS A 233 14.44 -4.01 -15.24
C CYS A 233 14.31 -5.52 -15.46
N PHE A 234 14.46 -6.31 -14.39
CA PHE A 234 14.25 -7.75 -14.43
C PHE A 234 12.87 -8.10 -14.98
N SER A 235 11.80 -7.51 -14.45
CA SER A 235 10.43 -7.82 -14.86
C SER A 235 10.18 -7.55 -16.35
N VAL A 236 10.72 -6.45 -16.88
CA VAL A 236 10.59 -6.11 -18.30
C VAL A 236 11.45 -7.04 -19.17
N CYS A 237 12.67 -7.37 -18.76
CA CYS A 237 13.53 -8.30 -19.50
C CYS A 237 12.91 -9.70 -19.55
N ALA A 238 12.47 -10.22 -18.41
CA ALA A 238 11.80 -11.52 -18.31
C ALA A 238 10.52 -11.58 -19.16
N ALA A 239 9.73 -10.50 -19.19
CA ALA A 239 8.52 -10.44 -20.00
C ALA A 239 8.78 -10.32 -21.52
N SER A 240 9.87 -9.64 -21.92
CA SER A 240 10.13 -9.34 -23.33
C SER A 240 11.02 -10.38 -24.02
N VAL A 241 11.98 -10.94 -23.30
CA VAL A 241 12.99 -11.87 -23.83
C VAL A 241 12.69 -13.32 -23.42
N GLY A 242 12.06 -13.52 -22.25
CA GLY A 242 11.62 -14.84 -21.81
C GLY A 242 12.77 -15.74 -21.33
N GLY A 243 12.71 -17.01 -21.74
CA GLY A 243 13.45 -18.11 -21.10
C GLY A 243 14.98 -18.03 -21.20
N SER A 244 15.55 -17.44 -22.25
CA SER A 244 17.01 -17.34 -22.41
C SER A 244 17.63 -16.39 -21.38
N PHE A 245 17.00 -15.24 -21.14
CA PHE A 245 17.39 -14.30 -20.09
C PHE A 245 17.25 -14.94 -18.71
N GLN A 246 16.10 -15.56 -18.43
CA GLN A 246 15.83 -16.18 -17.14
C GLN A 246 16.83 -17.31 -16.83
N LYS A 247 17.17 -18.14 -17.84
CA LYS A 247 18.13 -19.22 -17.71
C LYS A 247 19.52 -18.73 -17.29
N VAL A 248 20.01 -17.61 -17.85
CA VAL A 248 21.30 -17.04 -17.43
C VAL A 248 21.27 -16.63 -15.95
N LEU A 249 20.14 -16.09 -15.47
CA LEU A 249 19.97 -15.72 -14.07
C LEU A 249 19.88 -16.93 -13.13
N ASP A 250 19.27 -18.01 -13.58
CA ASP A 250 19.12 -19.22 -12.77
C ASP A 250 20.41 -20.06 -12.73
N ASP A 251 21.17 -20.11 -13.82
CA ASP A 251 22.42 -20.88 -13.92
C ASP A 251 23.60 -20.16 -13.24
N HIS A 252 23.64 -18.82 -13.25
CA HIS A 252 24.82 -18.05 -12.83
C HIS A 252 24.54 -16.92 -11.82
N GLY A 253 23.27 -16.61 -11.55
CA GLY A 253 22.89 -15.56 -10.60
C GLY A 253 22.94 -16.03 -9.15
N ALA A 254 23.41 -15.17 -8.25
CA ALA A 254 23.46 -15.41 -6.82
C ALA A 254 22.50 -14.45 -6.09
N GLY A 255 21.81 -14.95 -5.07
CA GLY A 255 20.88 -14.16 -4.27
C GLY A 255 19.47 -14.75 -4.17
N ALA A 256 18.72 -14.25 -3.19
CA ALA A 256 17.38 -14.73 -2.88
C ALA A 256 16.33 -14.19 -3.86
N SER A 257 16.50 -12.94 -4.32
CA SER A 257 15.56 -12.30 -5.24
C SER A 257 16.07 -12.28 -6.68
N PRO A 258 15.17 -12.29 -7.70
CA PRO A 258 15.60 -12.17 -9.10
C PRO A 258 16.35 -10.86 -9.40
N ALA A 259 16.03 -9.78 -8.68
CA ALA A 259 16.74 -8.51 -8.80
C ALA A 259 18.17 -8.60 -8.27
N GLU A 260 18.38 -9.33 -7.16
CA GLU A 260 19.70 -9.58 -6.58
C GLU A 260 20.54 -10.47 -7.51
N ARG A 261 19.96 -11.54 -8.06
CA ARG A 261 20.61 -12.40 -9.07
C ARG A 261 21.05 -11.63 -10.32
N LEU A 262 20.20 -10.72 -10.80
CA LEU A 262 20.58 -9.81 -11.88
C LEU A 262 21.76 -8.95 -11.45
N GLY A 263 21.69 -8.32 -10.28
CA GLY A 263 22.77 -7.48 -9.76
C GLY A 263 24.09 -8.24 -9.62
N SER A 264 24.06 -9.49 -9.13
CA SER A 264 25.25 -10.30 -8.89
C SER A 264 25.98 -10.61 -10.18
N ILE A 265 25.24 -10.90 -11.26
CA ILE A 265 25.84 -11.11 -12.59
C ILE A 265 26.52 -9.84 -13.09
N LEU A 266 25.91 -8.66 -12.85
CA LEU A 266 26.41 -7.39 -13.35
C LEU A 266 27.72 -6.93 -12.70
N ILE A 267 27.98 -7.36 -11.46
CA ILE A 267 29.26 -7.10 -10.77
C ILE A 267 30.20 -8.32 -10.78
N GLY A 268 29.72 -9.47 -11.24
CA GLY A 268 30.45 -10.74 -11.24
C GLY A 268 31.31 -10.92 -12.49
N GLU A 269 31.57 -12.18 -12.86
CA GLU A 269 32.50 -12.52 -13.93
C GLU A 269 32.10 -11.95 -15.31
N PRO A 270 33.05 -11.42 -16.10
CA PRO A 270 32.78 -10.90 -17.44
C PRO A 270 32.15 -11.90 -18.41
N ALA A 271 32.38 -13.21 -18.21
CA ALA A 271 31.77 -14.26 -19.02
C ALA A 271 30.24 -14.28 -18.86
N TYR A 272 29.73 -14.21 -17.63
CA TYR A 272 28.29 -14.20 -17.35
C TYR A 272 27.64 -12.90 -17.81
N GLN A 273 28.35 -11.77 -17.70
CA GLN A 273 27.89 -10.49 -18.25
C GLN A 273 27.71 -10.57 -19.77
N LYS A 274 28.67 -11.18 -20.50
CA LYS A 274 28.55 -11.37 -21.95
C LYS A 274 27.38 -12.28 -22.32
N MET A 275 27.16 -13.37 -21.57
CA MET A 275 26.01 -14.26 -21.76
C MET A 275 24.69 -13.51 -21.56
N LEU A 276 24.60 -12.70 -20.52
CA LEU A 276 23.44 -11.85 -20.24
C LEU A 276 23.21 -10.86 -21.39
N MET A 277 24.23 -10.14 -21.85
CA MET A 277 24.09 -9.18 -22.95
C MET A 277 23.72 -9.86 -24.27
N LYS A 278 24.26 -11.06 -24.55
CA LYS A 278 23.88 -11.86 -25.71
C LYS A 278 22.40 -12.24 -25.69
N SER A 279 21.84 -12.54 -24.52
CA SER A 279 20.39 -12.80 -24.39
C SER A 279 19.53 -11.58 -24.71
N LEU A 280 20.09 -10.37 -24.62
CA LEU A 280 19.40 -9.10 -24.86
C LEU A 280 19.72 -8.50 -26.23
N ALA A 281 20.43 -9.22 -27.11
CA ALA A 281 20.97 -8.68 -28.36
C ALA A 281 19.88 -8.11 -29.29
N ASP A 282 18.70 -8.72 -29.31
CA ASP A 282 17.55 -8.28 -30.13
C ASP A 282 16.83 -7.05 -29.56
N SER A 283 17.25 -6.55 -28.39
CA SER A 283 16.67 -5.37 -27.76
C SER A 283 17.74 -4.40 -27.25
N PRO A 284 18.24 -3.50 -28.11
CA PRO A 284 19.22 -2.47 -27.73
C PRO A 284 18.76 -1.60 -26.55
N LEU A 285 17.45 -1.36 -26.41
CA LEU A 285 16.87 -0.60 -25.30
C LEU A 285 17.02 -1.33 -23.96
N LEU A 286 16.78 -2.64 -23.93
CA LEU A 286 16.96 -3.45 -22.72
C LEU A 286 18.44 -3.60 -22.38
N MET A 287 19.28 -3.82 -23.38
CA MET A 287 20.73 -3.85 -23.22
C MET A 287 21.26 -2.55 -22.59
N ASN A 288 20.85 -1.38 -23.12
CA ASN A 288 21.22 -0.08 -22.55
C ASN A 288 20.71 0.10 -21.11
N ARG A 289 19.50 -0.39 -20.80
CA ARG A 289 18.94 -0.31 -19.44
C ARG A 289 19.75 -1.17 -18.46
N VAL A 290 20.12 -2.39 -18.84
CA VAL A 290 20.95 -3.29 -18.02
C VAL A 290 22.36 -2.72 -17.85
N TRP A 291 22.98 -2.23 -18.92
CA TRP A 291 24.28 -1.55 -18.86
C TRP A 291 24.25 -0.32 -17.93
N SER A 292 23.19 0.48 -18.00
CA SER A 292 23.02 1.65 -17.13
C SER A 292 22.92 1.29 -15.64
N LEU A 293 22.38 0.10 -15.33
CA LEU A 293 22.32 -0.44 -13.96
C LEU A 293 23.66 -1.03 -13.53
N GLN A 294 24.37 -1.69 -14.44
CA GLN A 294 25.73 -2.17 -14.18
C GLN A 294 26.64 -1.03 -13.74
N ARG A 295 26.61 0.10 -14.47
CA ARG A 295 27.39 1.30 -14.11
C ARG A 295 27.09 1.83 -12.71
N VAL A 296 25.84 1.69 -12.25
CA VAL A 296 25.45 2.12 -10.91
C VAL A 296 26.09 1.26 -9.83
N LEU A 297 26.23 -0.04 -10.07
CA LEU A 297 26.87 -0.94 -9.11
C LEU A 297 28.39 -0.85 -9.15
N LEU A 298 28.97 -0.72 -10.35
CA LEU A 298 30.43 -0.60 -10.51
C LEU A 298 30.97 0.75 -10.03
N ASN A 299 30.13 1.79 -10.01
CA ASN A 299 30.47 3.10 -9.48
C ASN A 299 29.49 3.52 -8.36
N PRO A 300 29.78 3.13 -7.10
CA PRO A 300 28.93 3.48 -5.95
C PRO A 300 28.70 4.99 -5.77
N LYS A 301 29.64 5.84 -6.20
CA LYS A 301 29.48 7.31 -6.17
C LYS A 301 28.38 7.76 -7.14
N ASP A 302 28.36 7.20 -8.36
CA ASP A 302 27.27 7.45 -9.33
C ASP A 302 25.94 6.92 -8.77
N GLY A 303 25.95 5.77 -8.10
CA GLY A 303 24.77 5.20 -7.47
C GLY A 303 24.17 6.10 -6.38
N LEU A 304 25.00 6.56 -5.44
CA LEU A 304 24.59 7.52 -4.41
C LEU A 304 24.10 8.84 -5.00
N GLY A 305 24.77 9.35 -6.04
CA GLY A 305 24.37 10.54 -6.77
C GLY A 305 22.98 10.40 -7.41
N LYS A 306 22.69 9.23 -8.01
CA LYS A 306 21.35 8.93 -8.56
C LYS A 306 20.27 8.88 -7.49
N THR A 307 20.55 8.29 -6.33
CA THR A 307 19.61 8.28 -5.19
C THR A 307 19.34 9.70 -4.68
N THR A 308 20.38 10.50 -4.47
CA THR A 308 20.24 11.90 -4.00
C THR A 308 19.49 12.78 -5.00
N THR A 309 19.75 12.57 -6.30
CA THR A 309 19.00 13.27 -7.36
C THR A 309 17.53 12.86 -7.35
N HIS A 310 17.23 11.59 -7.11
CA HIS A 310 15.86 11.11 -7.02
C HIS A 310 15.13 11.70 -5.80
N GLU A 311 15.75 11.72 -4.61
CA GLU A 311 15.23 12.37 -3.40
C GLU A 311 14.85 13.83 -3.68
N SER A 312 15.75 14.58 -4.32
CA SER A 312 15.52 15.98 -4.68
C SER A 312 14.31 16.14 -5.59
N ARG A 313 14.17 15.26 -6.60
CA ARG A 313 13.02 15.27 -7.52
C ARG A 313 11.71 14.98 -6.79
N VAL A 314 11.69 13.96 -5.92
CA VAL A 314 10.50 13.62 -5.12
C VAL A 314 10.11 14.80 -4.22
N SER A 315 11.10 15.41 -3.54
CA SER A 315 10.88 16.61 -2.71
C SER A 315 10.25 17.75 -3.54
N TRP A 316 10.78 18.04 -4.72
CA TRP A 316 10.19 19.07 -5.60
C TRP A 316 8.77 18.72 -6.04
N GLN A 317 8.50 17.45 -6.34
CA GLN A 317 7.16 16.98 -6.73
C GLN A 317 6.16 17.10 -5.57
N VAL A 318 6.54 16.72 -4.35
CA VAL A 318 5.73 16.90 -3.14
C VAL A 318 5.44 18.39 -2.89
N ASN A 319 6.43 19.26 -3.04
CA ASN A 319 6.23 20.72 -2.95
C ASN A 319 5.27 21.25 -4.02
N ARG A 320 5.33 20.73 -5.27
CA ARG A 320 4.39 21.10 -6.33
C ARG A 320 2.97 20.64 -6.03
N ILE A 321 2.80 19.39 -5.58
CA ILE A 321 1.51 18.83 -5.15
C ILE A 321 0.88 19.70 -4.06
N TYR A 322 1.66 20.10 -3.05
CA TYR A 322 1.17 20.93 -1.95
C TYR A 322 0.73 22.33 -2.41
N ARG A 323 1.53 22.97 -3.27
CA ARG A 323 1.18 24.29 -3.83
C ARG A 323 -0.08 24.21 -4.68
N GLU A 324 -0.14 23.23 -5.59
CA GLU A 324 -1.31 23.00 -6.45
C GLU A 324 -2.58 22.80 -5.63
N ARG A 325 -2.52 21.98 -4.57
CA ARG A 325 -3.65 21.80 -3.64
C ARG A 325 -4.07 23.12 -3.01
N ASN A 326 -3.12 23.96 -2.59
CA ASN A 326 -3.44 25.24 -1.97
C ASN A 326 -4.02 26.24 -2.97
N ASP A 327 -3.54 26.26 -4.21
CA ASP A 327 -4.06 27.12 -5.27
C ASP A 327 -5.52 26.74 -5.61
N ILE A 328 -5.83 25.45 -5.70
CA ILE A 328 -7.21 24.99 -5.92
C ILE A 328 -8.11 25.43 -4.75
N VAL A 329 -7.66 25.26 -3.51
CA VAL A 329 -8.46 25.58 -2.31
C VAL A 329 -8.62 27.09 -2.09
N HIS A 330 -7.59 27.90 -2.36
CA HIS A 330 -7.57 29.32 -2.00
C HIS A 330 -7.88 30.27 -3.15
N SER A 331 -7.45 29.95 -4.36
CA SER A 331 -7.65 30.81 -5.55
C SER A 331 -8.61 30.21 -6.57
N GLY A 332 -9.11 28.98 -6.36
CA GLY A 332 -9.95 28.27 -7.33
C GLY A 332 -9.23 28.04 -8.66
N SER A 333 -7.90 28.16 -8.67
CA SER A 333 -7.08 28.06 -9.88
C SER A 333 -6.36 26.73 -9.90
N ARG A 334 -6.17 26.18 -11.10
CA ARG A 334 -5.41 24.96 -11.33
C ARG A 334 -4.45 25.10 -12.49
N SER A 335 -3.37 24.34 -12.40
CA SER A 335 -2.41 24.08 -13.45
C SER A 335 -3.00 23.09 -14.48
N PRO A 336 -2.65 23.23 -15.77
CA PRO A 336 -2.99 22.22 -16.78
C PRO A 336 -2.31 20.85 -16.50
N PHE A 337 -1.36 20.79 -15.57
CA PHE A 337 -0.61 19.58 -15.22
C PHE A 337 -1.13 18.86 -13.97
N ILE A 338 -2.37 19.13 -13.53
CA ILE A 338 -2.95 18.53 -12.32
C ILE A 338 -3.02 17.00 -12.38
N ALA A 339 -3.35 16.41 -13.53
CA ALA A 339 -3.50 14.95 -13.65
C ALA A 339 -2.19 14.19 -13.35
N PRO A 340 -1.03 14.54 -13.95
CA PRO A 340 0.26 13.98 -13.53
C PRO A 340 0.61 14.20 -12.05
N LEU A 341 0.19 15.31 -11.44
CA LEU A 341 0.42 15.55 -10.01
C LEU A 341 -0.41 14.60 -9.14
N VAL A 342 -1.67 14.36 -9.51
CA VAL A 342 -2.55 13.38 -8.86
C VAL A 342 -1.97 11.97 -8.94
N GLU A 343 -1.51 11.54 -10.12
CA GLU A 343 -0.89 10.22 -10.28
C GLU A 343 0.34 10.03 -9.38
N ASN A 344 1.22 11.03 -9.34
CA ASN A 344 2.38 11.02 -8.45
C ASN A 344 1.96 11.02 -6.98
N ALA A 345 0.96 11.81 -6.59
CA ALA A 345 0.45 11.84 -5.22
C ALA A 345 -0.09 10.47 -4.80
N PHE A 346 -0.83 9.77 -5.66
CA PHE A 346 -1.32 8.42 -5.37
C PHE A 346 -0.18 7.41 -5.24
N LEU A 347 0.83 7.49 -6.11
CA LEU A 347 2.02 6.65 -6.00
C LEU A 347 2.72 6.87 -4.66
N TYR A 348 2.97 8.12 -4.28
CA TYR A 348 3.66 8.45 -3.03
C TYR A 348 2.86 8.02 -1.81
N TYR A 349 1.54 8.20 -1.83
CA TYR A 349 0.67 7.77 -0.75
C TYR A 349 0.77 6.26 -0.54
N ARG A 350 0.69 5.47 -1.62
CA ARG A 350 0.85 4.01 -1.57
C ARG A 350 2.22 3.59 -1.03
N LEU A 351 3.28 4.30 -1.41
CA LEU A 351 4.63 4.01 -0.93
C LEU A 351 4.78 4.34 0.56
N VAL A 352 4.21 5.45 1.04
CA VAL A 352 4.15 5.79 2.47
C VAL A 352 3.43 4.71 3.27
N ILE A 353 2.26 4.26 2.81
CA ILE A 353 1.52 3.17 3.45
C ILE A 353 2.34 1.87 3.50
N ARG A 354 3.02 1.51 2.41
CA ARG A 354 3.90 0.34 2.37
C ARG A 354 5.07 0.46 3.33
N SER A 355 5.65 1.65 3.47
CA SER A 355 6.73 1.86 4.42
C SER A 355 6.25 1.72 5.87
N LEU A 356 5.03 2.19 6.20
CA LEU A 356 4.41 1.96 7.49
C LEU A 356 4.18 0.47 7.78
N GLU A 357 3.65 -0.28 6.80
CA GLU A 357 3.47 -1.73 6.92
C GLU A 357 4.80 -2.46 7.14
N ASP A 358 5.85 -2.07 6.41
CA ASP A 358 7.19 -2.64 6.52
C ASP A 358 7.79 -2.35 7.91
N ALA A 359 7.60 -1.13 8.42
CA ALA A 359 8.04 -0.75 9.77
C ALA A 359 7.30 -1.55 10.85
N PHE A 360 6.00 -1.78 10.69
CA PHE A 360 5.24 -2.64 11.58
C PHE A 360 5.73 -4.08 11.54
N THR A 361 5.85 -4.66 10.35
CA THR A 361 6.19 -6.08 10.17
C THR A 361 7.59 -6.39 10.70
N ARG A 362 8.54 -5.46 10.58
CA ARG A 362 9.93 -5.66 11.00
C ARG A 362 10.22 -5.24 12.43
N TYR A 363 9.65 -4.12 12.87
CA TYR A 363 10.04 -3.46 14.12
C TYR A 363 8.91 -3.38 15.13
N ASN A 364 7.72 -3.89 14.78
CA ASN A 364 6.55 -3.86 15.65
C ASN A 364 6.16 -2.42 16.06
N VAL A 365 6.38 -1.45 15.16
CA VAL A 365 6.03 -0.04 15.40
C VAL A 365 4.63 0.23 14.86
N TYR A 366 3.71 0.55 15.77
CA TYR A 366 2.28 0.70 15.48
C TYR A 366 1.89 2.14 15.12
N GLU A 367 2.51 3.09 15.81
CA GLU A 367 2.16 4.50 15.72
C GLU A 367 2.78 5.11 14.46
N PRO A 368 1.97 5.65 13.51
CA PRO A 368 2.45 6.10 12.22
C PRO A 368 3.55 7.17 12.30
N HIS A 369 3.48 8.10 13.26
CA HIS A 369 4.52 9.12 13.36
C HIS A 369 5.88 8.52 13.73
N SER A 370 5.91 7.67 14.76
CA SER A 370 7.11 6.97 15.23
C SER A 370 7.69 6.10 14.13
N ALA A 371 6.83 5.40 13.37
CA ALA A 371 7.24 4.62 12.21
C ALA A 371 7.90 5.51 11.14
N LEU A 372 7.29 6.64 10.78
CA LEU A 372 7.84 7.57 9.78
C LEU A 372 9.16 8.21 10.24
N GLN A 373 9.29 8.55 11.53
CA GLN A 373 10.55 9.03 12.09
C GLN A 373 11.64 7.95 12.01
N LEU A 374 11.32 6.72 12.38
CA LEU A 374 12.25 5.58 12.26
C LEU A 374 12.70 5.38 10.81
N ILE A 375 11.77 5.39 9.85
CA ILE A 375 12.07 5.24 8.42
C ILE A 375 12.97 6.39 7.95
N SER A 376 12.68 7.62 8.35
CA SER A 376 13.49 8.79 8.01
C SER A 376 14.90 8.70 8.59
N GLY A 377 15.04 8.24 9.85
CA GLY A 377 16.34 8.04 10.50
C GLY A 377 17.16 6.98 9.78
N GLN A 378 16.58 5.78 9.57
CA GLN A 378 17.25 4.69 8.84
C GLN A 378 17.70 5.09 7.43
N HIS A 379 16.88 5.88 6.73
CA HIS A 379 17.24 6.36 5.40
C HIS A 379 18.43 7.33 5.44
N SER A 380 18.48 8.22 6.45
CA SER A 380 19.63 9.11 6.67
C SER A 380 20.88 8.33 7.02
N ASP A 381 20.78 7.43 8.01
CA ASP A 381 21.90 6.62 8.50
C ASP A 381 22.51 5.78 7.38
N ALA A 382 21.67 5.16 6.55
CA ALA A 382 22.15 4.35 5.45
C ALA A 382 22.85 5.18 4.36
N LYS A 383 22.40 6.42 4.14
CA LYS A 383 23.06 7.36 3.22
C LYS A 383 24.42 7.79 3.76
N ASP A 384 24.48 8.11 5.05
CA ASP A 384 25.71 8.51 5.73
C ASP A 384 26.72 7.36 5.75
N ALA A 385 26.27 6.12 5.97
CA ALA A 385 27.10 4.92 5.89
C ALA A 385 27.76 4.74 4.51
N ILE A 386 27.01 4.96 3.41
CA ILE A 386 27.59 4.93 2.06
C ILE A 386 28.57 6.09 1.85
N GLY A 387 28.23 7.29 2.35
CA GLY A 387 29.12 8.45 2.30
C GLY A 387 30.46 8.18 2.97
N GLN A 388 30.43 7.60 4.16
CA GLN A 388 31.62 7.18 4.91
C GLN A 388 32.39 6.05 4.21
N MET A 389 31.69 5.07 3.65
CA MET A 389 32.31 4.00 2.85
C MET A 389 33.06 4.57 1.64
N LEU A 390 32.48 5.56 0.94
CA LEU A 390 33.10 6.20 -0.21
C LEU A 390 34.35 6.99 0.15
N SER A 391 34.33 7.72 1.28
CA SER A 391 35.46 8.51 1.78
C SER A 391 36.54 7.68 2.46
N ASN A 392 36.26 6.42 2.80
CA ASN A 392 37.25 5.54 3.40
C ASN A 392 38.34 5.14 2.40
N HIS A 393 39.54 5.69 2.60
CA HIS A 393 40.73 5.41 1.77
C HIS A 393 41.33 4.02 2.02
N LYS A 394 40.94 3.32 3.09
CA LYS A 394 41.42 1.96 3.39
C LYS A 394 40.70 0.88 2.57
N LEU A 395 39.52 1.20 2.02
CA LEU A 395 38.76 0.27 1.19
C LEU A 395 39.20 0.41 -0.27
N ASN A 396 39.47 -0.72 -0.92
CA ASN A 396 39.67 -0.75 -2.36
C ASN A 396 38.33 -0.64 -3.11
N ASP A 397 38.38 -0.46 -4.43
CA ASP A 397 37.17 -0.24 -5.23
C ASP A 397 36.23 -1.45 -5.25
N GLU A 398 36.76 -2.68 -5.27
CA GLU A 398 35.96 -3.92 -5.23
C GLU A 398 35.21 -4.06 -3.90
N GLN A 399 35.85 -3.73 -2.77
CA GLN A 399 35.22 -3.72 -1.45
C GLN A 399 34.09 -2.69 -1.38
N LYS A 400 34.30 -1.50 -1.96
CA LYS A 400 33.26 -0.45 -2.05
C LYS A 400 32.09 -0.89 -2.93
N GLN A 401 32.35 -1.55 -4.06
CA GLN A 401 31.32 -2.11 -4.93
C GLN A 401 30.51 -3.18 -4.23
N LEU A 402 31.17 -4.12 -3.53
CA LEU A 402 30.50 -5.19 -2.81
C LEU A 402 29.65 -4.64 -1.65
N ALA A 403 30.18 -3.70 -0.87
CA ALA A 403 29.43 -3.06 0.20
C ALA A 403 28.22 -2.28 -0.33
N PHE A 404 28.37 -1.56 -1.45
CA PHE A 404 27.25 -0.89 -2.11
C PHE A 404 26.21 -1.87 -2.68
N PHE A 405 26.65 -3.00 -3.24
CA PHE A 405 25.77 -4.07 -3.67
C PHE A 405 24.91 -4.58 -2.50
N LYS A 406 25.52 -4.86 -1.35
CA LYS A 406 24.78 -5.26 -0.14
C LYS A 406 23.79 -4.18 0.31
N PHE A 407 24.19 -2.91 0.30
CA PHE A 407 23.27 -1.81 0.58
C PHE A 407 22.04 -1.82 -0.35
N VAL A 408 22.21 -2.06 -1.67
CA VAL A 408 21.09 -2.02 -2.61
C VAL A 408 20.13 -3.21 -2.42
N PHE A 409 20.65 -4.40 -2.14
CA PHE A 409 19.85 -5.64 -2.20
C PHE A 409 19.56 -6.31 -0.86
N GLN A 410 20.37 -6.09 0.18
CA GLN A 410 20.27 -6.80 1.47
C GLN A 410 19.73 -5.89 2.58
N ASP A 411 20.14 -4.62 2.63
CA ASP A 411 19.69 -3.68 3.67
C ASP A 411 18.31 -3.05 3.36
N GLN A 412 17.82 -3.22 2.13
CA GLN A 412 16.57 -2.64 1.62
C GLN A 412 15.47 -3.67 1.33
N ALA A 413 15.82 -4.96 1.35
CA ALA A 413 14.91 -6.09 1.18
C ALA A 413 14.28 -6.46 2.51
#